data_AF-A0AAP3ENG6-F1
#
_entry.id   AF-A0AAP3ENG6-F1
#
_cell.length_a   1.000
_cell.length_b   1.000
_cell.length_c   1.000
_cell.angle_alpha   90.00
_cell.angle_beta   90.00
_cell.angle_gamma   90.00
#
_symmetry.space_group_name_H-M   'P 1'
#
loop_
_entity.id
_entity.type
_entity.pdbx_description
1 polymer ?
#
loop_
_entity_poly.entity_id
_entity_poly.type
_entity_poly.pdbx_seq_one_letter_code
_entity_poly.pdbx_strand_id
1 'polypeptide(L)' 'GLDDAKRVLNERPQKGWKESKLMTDMLAPVDSVKGLKEALVLKSDFFEARVVAEVGDNRAWLETLFQRGKDNKLVMLRR' A
#
# COMPACT_ATOMS: atom_id res chain seq x y z
N GLY A 1 1.51 18.30 -7.56
CA GLY A 1 2.85 18.08 -8.16
C GLY A 1 3.69 17.18 -7.26
N LEU A 2 5.00 17.03 -7.55
CA LEU A 2 5.92 16.20 -6.75
C LEU A 2 5.97 16.66 -5.28
N ASP A 3 5.98 17.97 -5.05
CA ASP A 3 6.07 18.53 -3.70
C ASP A 3 4.81 18.27 -2.86
N ASP A 4 3.62 18.33 -3.47
CA ASP A 4 2.37 17.94 -2.79
C ASP A 4 2.36 16.45 -2.44
N ALA A 5 2.87 15.59 -3.33
CA ALA A 5 2.97 14.15 -3.06
C ALA A 5 3.94 13.87 -1.89
N LYS A 6 5.09 14.55 -1.85
CA LYS A 6 6.02 14.46 -0.71
C LYS A 6 5.36 14.95 0.57
N ARG A 7 4.64 16.06 0.54
CA ARG A 7 3.93 16.60 1.71
C ARG A 7 2.92 15.60 2.25
N VAL A 8 2.10 14.99 1.40
CA VAL A 8 1.13 13.95 1.79
C VAL A 8 1.79 12.75 2.46
N LEU A 9 2.96 12.32 1.99
CA LEU A 9 3.68 11.21 2.59
C LEU A 9 4.37 11.59 3.92
N ASN A 10 4.93 12.80 4.00
CA ASN A 10 5.63 13.29 5.19
C ASN A 10 4.67 13.62 6.34
N GLU A 11 3.49 14.15 6.05
CA GLU A 11 2.47 14.49 7.04
C GLU A 11 1.50 13.32 7.30
N ARG A 12 1.74 12.16 6.69
CA ARG A 12 0.92 10.97 6.92
C ARG A 12 0.94 10.62 8.42
N PRO A 13 -0.22 10.54 9.08
CA PRO A 13 -0.27 10.16 10.49
C PRO A 13 0.37 8.78 10.71
N GLN A 14 0.94 8.56 11.90
CA GLN A 14 1.60 7.28 12.24
C GLN A 14 0.69 6.05 12.03
N LYS A 15 -0.62 6.21 12.29
CA LYS A 15 -1.64 5.16 12.08
C LYS A 15 -2.34 5.25 10.71
N GLY A 16 -1.83 6.09 9.80
CA GLY A 16 -2.42 6.38 8.50
C GLY A 16 -3.60 7.34 8.53
N TRP A 17 -4.13 7.63 7.34
CA TRP A 17 -5.31 8.46 7.13
C TRP A 17 -6.59 7.70 7.50
N LYS A 18 -7.56 8.38 8.10
CA LYS A 18 -8.86 7.79 8.45
C LYS A 18 -9.85 7.82 7.27
N GLU A 19 -9.74 8.82 6.42
CA GLU A 19 -10.57 9.04 5.24
C GLU A 19 -9.70 9.51 4.07
N SER A 20 -10.02 9.07 2.84
CA SER A 20 -9.23 9.43 1.65
C SER A 20 -9.22 10.93 1.42
N LYS A 21 -10.30 11.63 1.84
CA LYS A 21 -10.45 13.07 1.67
C LYS A 21 -9.30 13.86 2.31
N LEU A 22 -8.91 13.54 3.55
CA LEU A 22 -7.83 14.24 4.25
C LEU A 22 -6.48 14.16 3.50
N MET A 23 -6.23 13.01 2.87
CA MET A 23 -5.05 12.83 2.03
C MET A 23 -5.18 13.60 0.71
N THR A 24 -6.34 13.55 0.06
CA THR A 24 -6.56 14.17 -1.26
C THR A 24 -6.68 15.69 -1.19
N ASP A 25 -7.16 16.26 -0.08
CA ASP A 25 -7.26 17.71 0.13
C ASP A 25 -5.86 18.39 0.12
N MET A 26 -4.82 17.60 0.42
CA MET A 26 -3.43 18.04 0.37
C MET A 26 -2.78 17.88 -1.00
N LEU A 27 -3.43 17.18 -1.93
CA LEU A 27 -2.98 17.06 -3.32
C LEU A 27 -3.57 18.24 -4.13
N ALA A 28 -2.73 18.95 -4.88
CA ALA A 28 -3.20 19.90 -5.89
C ALA A 28 -4.16 19.20 -6.89
N PRO A 29 -5.05 19.95 -7.56
CA PRO A 29 -6.46 19.60 -7.72
C PRO A 29 -6.63 18.16 -8.21
N VAL A 30 -7.17 17.31 -7.35
CA VAL A 30 -7.39 15.88 -7.60
C VAL A 30 -8.28 15.66 -8.83
N ASP A 31 -9.18 16.62 -9.11
CA ASP A 31 -10.07 16.63 -10.27
C ASP A 31 -9.34 16.89 -11.60
N SER A 32 -8.07 17.31 -11.57
CA SER A 32 -7.24 17.46 -12.77
C SER A 32 -6.81 16.13 -13.38
N VAL A 33 -6.87 15.04 -12.60
CA VAL A 33 -6.49 13.69 -13.05
C VAL A 33 -7.70 12.77 -12.98
N LYS A 34 -8.25 12.46 -14.16
CA LYS A 34 -9.40 11.55 -14.31
C LYS A 34 -9.08 10.19 -13.67
N GLY A 35 -9.94 9.74 -12.75
CA GLY A 35 -9.82 8.42 -12.11
C GLY A 35 -8.93 8.40 -10.85
N LEU A 36 -8.26 9.50 -10.50
CA LEU A 36 -7.33 9.54 -9.37
C LEU A 36 -8.03 9.32 -8.03
N LYS A 37 -9.21 9.92 -7.86
CA LYS A 37 -9.99 9.82 -6.63
C LYS A 37 -10.47 8.38 -6.38
N GLU A 38 -10.84 7.67 -7.43
CA GLU A 38 -11.30 6.28 -7.39
C GLU A 38 -10.15 5.29 -7.17
N ALA A 39 -8.96 5.60 -7.69
CA ALA A 39 -7.77 4.76 -7.55
C ALA A 39 -7.15 4.81 -6.14
N LEU A 40 -7.37 5.91 -5.41
CA LEU A 40 -6.75 6.13 -4.10
C LEU A 40 -7.59 5.55 -2.96
N VAL A 41 -7.13 4.42 -2.43
CA VAL A 41 -7.78 3.70 -1.33
C VAL A 41 -6.90 3.66 -0.07
N LEU A 42 -7.55 3.58 1.09
CA LEU A 42 -6.86 3.51 2.40
C LEU A 42 -6.50 2.08 2.83
N LYS A 43 -7.11 1.09 2.19
CA LYS A 43 -6.97 -0.32 2.53
C LYS A 43 -6.44 -1.05 1.32
N SER A 44 -5.46 -1.92 1.53
CA SER A 44 -5.00 -2.86 0.51
C SER A 44 -5.73 -4.19 0.68
N ASP A 45 -6.04 -4.82 -0.44
CA ASP A 45 -6.46 -6.23 -0.50
C ASP A 45 -5.33 -7.14 -0.99
N PHE A 46 -4.18 -6.60 -1.36
CA PHE A 46 -3.01 -7.35 -1.81
C PHE A 46 -1.79 -7.05 -0.95
N PHE A 47 -1.02 -8.08 -0.62
CA PHE A 47 0.14 -7.99 0.28
C PHE A 47 1.29 -8.81 -0.27
N GLU A 48 2.49 -8.24 -0.29
CA GLU A 48 3.72 -8.95 -0.63
C GLU A 48 4.45 -9.33 0.67
N ALA A 49 4.89 -10.57 0.77
CA ALA A 49 5.80 -11.01 1.82
C ALA A 49 7.12 -11.47 1.21
N ARG A 50 8.23 -10.98 1.76
CA ARG A 50 9.57 -11.44 1.44
C ARG A 50 10.13 -12.15 2.64
N VAL A 51 10.44 -13.43 2.48
CA VAL A 51 10.90 -14.31 3.56
C VAL A 51 12.31 -14.79 3.25
N VAL A 52 13.15 -14.79 4.28
CA VAL A 52 14.51 -15.31 4.23
C VAL A 52 14.61 -16.45 5.22
N ALA A 53 15.06 -17.61 4.75
CA ALA A 53 15.41 -18.74 5.60
C ALA A 53 16.93 -18.90 5.61
N GLU A 54 17.53 -18.89 6.80
CA GLU A 54 18.97 -19.07 7.00
C GLU A 54 19.19 -20.41 7.72
N VAL A 55 20.00 -21.31 7.13
CA VAL A 55 20.34 -22.62 7.69
C VAL A 55 21.83 -22.86 7.54
N GLY A 56 22.59 -22.72 8.63
CA GLY A 56 24.04 -22.69 8.58
C GLY A 56 24.52 -21.54 7.70
N ASP A 57 25.34 -21.87 6.70
CA ASP A 57 25.84 -20.89 5.72
C ASP A 57 24.91 -20.69 4.50
N ASN A 58 23.78 -21.39 4.45
CA ASN A 58 22.82 -21.29 3.34
C ASN A 58 21.73 -20.27 3.62
N ARG A 59 21.34 -19.55 2.57
CA ARG A 59 20.18 -18.64 2.57
C ARG A 59 19.24 -18.95 1.42
N ALA A 60 17.95 -19.01 1.71
CA ALA A 60 16.90 -19.13 0.71
C ALA A 60 15.95 -17.94 0.82
N TRP A 61 15.54 -17.40 -0.32
CA TRP A 61 14.62 -16.27 -0.44
C TRP A 61 13.30 -16.75 -1.04
N LEU A 62 12.20 -16.20 -0.53
CA LEU A 62 10.86 -16.46 -1.05
C LEU A 62 10.08 -15.14 -1.12
N GLU A 63 9.51 -14.84 -2.29
CA GLU A 63 8.65 -13.69 -2.50
C GLU A 63 7.22 -14.16 -2.81
N THR A 64 6.29 -13.87 -1.92
CA THR A 64 4.92 -14.37 -2.01
C THR A 64 3.94 -13.22 -2.13
N LEU A 65 2.98 -13.32 -3.04
CA LEU A 65 1.85 -12.39 -3.14
C LEU A 65 0.60 -13.03 -2.54
N PHE A 66 -0.04 -12.31 -1.62
CA PHE A 66 -1.29 -12.68 -0.99
C PHE A 66 -2.43 -11.75 -1.43
N GLN A 67 -3.63 -12.30 -1.53
CA GLN A 67 -4.88 -11.56 -1.60
C GLN A 67 -5.69 -11.79 -0.33
N ARG A 68 -6.20 -10.71 0.27
CA ARG A 68 -7.11 -10.77 1.41
C ARG A 68 -8.55 -10.95 0.92
N GLY A 69 -9.17 -12.04 1.34
CA GLY A 69 -10.58 -12.32 1.13
C GLY A 69 -11.49 -11.46 2.01
N LYS A 70 -12.80 -11.52 1.74
CA LYS A 70 -13.83 -10.76 2.49
C LYS A 70 -13.89 -11.11 3.99
N ASP A 71 -13.41 -12.30 4.36
CA ASP A 71 -13.34 -12.80 5.73
C ASP A 71 -11.98 -12.52 6.41
N ASN A 72 -11.19 -11.60 5.86
CA ASN A 72 -9.82 -11.29 6.27
C ASN A 72 -8.81 -12.46 6.14
N LYS A 73 -9.17 -13.56 5.49
CA LYS A 73 -8.22 -14.64 5.23
C LYS A 73 -7.29 -14.26 4.07
N LEU A 74 -6.01 -14.62 4.20
CA LEU A 74 -5.02 -14.44 3.15
C LEU A 74 -4.94 -15.70 2.29
N VAL A 75 -5.09 -15.52 0.98
CA VAL A 75 -4.90 -16.55 -0.03
C VAL A 75 -3.62 -16.24 -0.81
N MET A 76 -2.71 -17.20 -0.90
CA MET A 76 -1.50 -17.07 -1.69
C MET A 76 -1.82 -17.18 -3.18
N LEU A 77 -1.41 -16.17 -3.96
CA LEU A 77 -1.60 -16.14 -5.41
C LEU A 77 -0.39 -16.67 -6.18
N ARG A 78 0.83 -16.36 -5.72
CA ARG A 78 2.09 -16.81 -6.32
C ARG A 78 3.24 -16.82 -5.32
N ARG A 79 4.28 -17.60 -5.63
CA ARG A 79 5.55 -17.73 -4.90
C ARG A 79 6.71 -17.83 -5.88
#